data_AF-A0A1S2K875-F1
#
_entry.id   AF-A0A1S2K875-F1
#
_cell.length_a   1.000
_cell.length_b   1.000
_cell.length_c   1.000
_cell.angle_alpha   90.00
_cell.angle_beta   90.00
_cell.angle_gamma   90.00
#
_symmetry.space_group_name_H-M   'P 1'
#
loop_
_entity.id
_entity.type
_entity.pdbx_description
1 polymer ?
#
loop_
_entity_poly.entity_id
_entity_poly.type
_entity_poly.pdbx_seq_one_letter_code
_entity_poly.pdbx_strand_id
1 'polypeptide(L)'
;MDTFTAPSPSFLGSHHLVHRPLSPEAFLLTATAPIRQDFALSAQLPDHRAPLDDSGPGYHDLAFPLESLRRTMLFAARRYFRVPAGRLPRVVSGSAAITDLDAWRHGGGRPGIALDLGMTPLDVVDGVPRGLEAEAAVSIDGRRCGTASARLLFPAGPPRPGRPAPGRGEGRASTAVRRGGPDAAGGHRPQRADHPGVREPHVGPAGRAEGGGGLVFPVRTGGAAEAPGVVPPTLFVAASRQVGRLAAAELCGFVPSYAVLSRWEASFPDPAEPGTPLRCTVRQATAGGGRADGRVSRDAAGRPVADLRLTFLQGSRVVARVSAAVSQDC
;
A
#
# COMPACT_ATOMS: atom_id res chain seq x y z
N MET A 1 30.12 -17.76 -9.42
CA MET A 1 28.80 -17.74 -10.08
C MET A 1 27.78 -17.76 -8.96
N ASP A 2 27.31 -16.60 -8.55
CA ASP A 2 26.27 -16.52 -7.53
C ASP A 2 24.96 -16.95 -8.17
N THR A 3 24.48 -18.12 -7.77
CA THR A 3 23.19 -18.66 -8.18
C THR A 3 22.13 -17.70 -7.67
N PHE A 4 21.54 -16.92 -8.59
CA PHE A 4 20.33 -16.15 -8.32
C PHE A 4 19.24 -17.16 -7.92
N THR A 5 18.99 -17.30 -6.63
CA THR A 5 17.76 -17.95 -6.15
C THR A 5 16.61 -17.18 -6.78
N ALA A 6 15.87 -17.83 -7.69
CA ALA A 6 14.71 -17.25 -8.32
C ALA A 6 13.77 -16.72 -7.22
N PRO A 7 13.23 -15.49 -7.35
CA PRO A 7 12.32 -14.96 -6.35
C PRO A 7 11.13 -15.92 -6.19
N SER A 8 10.79 -16.20 -4.93
CA SER A 8 9.59 -16.93 -4.51
C SER A 8 8.35 -16.57 -5.35
N PRO A 9 7.41 -17.51 -5.55
CA PRO A 9 6.28 -17.38 -6.48
C PRO A 9 5.64 -15.99 -6.42
N SER A 10 5.60 -15.33 -7.58
CA SER A 10 5.39 -13.90 -7.71
C SER A 10 3.96 -13.49 -7.33
N PHE A 11 3.82 -12.58 -6.35
CA PHE A 11 2.60 -11.80 -6.10
C PHE A 11 1.95 -11.25 -7.39
N LEU A 12 2.77 -11.00 -8.42
CA LEU A 12 2.35 -10.47 -9.72
C LEU A 12 1.77 -11.53 -10.67
N GLY A 13 1.76 -12.81 -10.29
CA GLY A 13 1.44 -13.91 -11.22
C GLY A 13 2.36 -13.91 -12.45
N SER A 14 1.84 -14.38 -13.58
CA SER A 14 2.45 -14.22 -14.90
C SER A 14 2.43 -12.75 -15.30
N HIS A 15 3.61 -12.18 -15.56
CA HIS A 15 3.76 -10.79 -15.94
C HIS A 15 4.84 -10.63 -17.01
N HIS A 16 4.72 -9.58 -17.80
CA HIS A 16 5.67 -9.16 -18.83
C HIS A 16 6.09 -7.73 -18.56
N LEU A 17 7.39 -7.48 -18.54
CA LEU A 17 7.97 -6.15 -18.38
C LEU A 17 8.82 -5.82 -19.60
N VAL A 18 8.47 -4.73 -20.27
CA VAL A 18 9.17 -4.20 -21.45
C VAL A 18 9.78 -2.86 -21.10
N HIS A 19 11.09 -2.71 -21.36
CA HIS A 19 11.76 -1.41 -21.32
C HIS A 19 11.56 -0.70 -22.65
N ARG A 20 11.16 0.57 -22.62
CA ARG A 20 10.94 1.43 -23.78
C ARG A 20 12.01 2.52 -23.79
N PRO A 21 13.17 2.29 -24.41
CA PRO A 21 14.21 3.29 -24.48
C PRO A 21 13.72 4.52 -25.26
N LEU A 22 14.11 5.71 -24.81
CA LEU A 22 13.75 6.99 -25.45
C LEU A 22 14.35 7.14 -26.86
N SER A 23 15.43 6.41 -27.17
CA SER A 23 16.05 6.41 -28.49
C SER A 23 16.67 5.05 -28.84
N PRO A 24 16.86 4.71 -30.13
CA PRO A 24 17.55 3.51 -30.57
C PRO A 24 19.00 3.43 -30.09
N GLU A 25 19.70 4.56 -29.97
CA GLU A 25 21.10 4.61 -29.52
C GLU A 25 21.22 4.17 -28.06
N ALA A 26 20.24 4.53 -27.22
CA ALA A 26 20.18 4.08 -25.82
C ALA A 26 20.03 2.55 -25.71
N PHE A 27 19.38 1.92 -26.70
CA PHE A 27 19.29 0.46 -26.80
C PHE A 27 20.63 -0.17 -27.20
N LEU A 28 21.30 0.40 -28.21
CA LEU A 28 22.54 -0.16 -28.76
C LEU A 28 23.74 -0.01 -27.82
N LEU A 29 23.85 1.12 -27.13
CA LEU A 29 25.04 1.44 -26.34
C LEU A 29 25.04 0.78 -24.95
N THR A 30 23.91 0.23 -24.48
CA THR A 30 23.73 -0.32 -23.10
C THR A 30 24.24 0.59 -21.96
N ALA A 31 24.47 1.86 -22.28
CA ALA A 31 24.90 2.92 -21.39
C ALA A 31 23.73 3.90 -21.28
N THR A 32 22.74 3.54 -20.48
CA THR A 32 21.69 4.48 -20.11
C THR A 32 22.30 5.50 -19.16
N ALA A 33 22.43 6.74 -19.63
CA ALA A 33 22.59 7.88 -18.75
C ALA A 33 21.50 7.82 -17.66
N PRO A 34 21.76 8.34 -16.45
CA PRO A 34 20.78 8.38 -15.37
C PRO A 34 19.75 9.46 -15.66
N ILE A 35 18.97 9.26 -16.71
CA ILE A 35 17.82 10.04 -17.16
C ILE A 35 16.54 9.23 -16.94
N ARG A 36 15.39 9.85 -17.19
CA ARG A 36 14.09 9.17 -17.15
C ARG A 36 14.10 7.93 -18.07
N GLN A 37 13.58 6.82 -17.58
CA GLN A 37 13.41 5.57 -18.32
C GLN A 37 11.94 5.16 -18.30
N ASP A 38 11.41 4.74 -19.44
CA ASP A 38 10.02 4.32 -19.55
C ASP A 38 9.90 2.80 -19.65
N PHE A 39 8.85 2.26 -19.05
CA PHE A 39 8.57 0.82 -18.99
C PHE A 39 7.09 0.57 -19.28
N ALA A 40 6.76 -0.63 -19.73
CA ALA A 40 5.40 -1.14 -19.78
C ALA A 40 5.36 -2.48 -19.04
N LEU A 41 4.50 -2.58 -18.03
CA LEU A 41 4.23 -3.83 -17.32
C LEU A 41 2.83 -4.31 -17.74
N SER A 42 2.70 -5.59 -18.05
CA SER A 42 1.40 -6.25 -18.23
C SER A 42 1.34 -7.48 -17.34
N ALA A 43 0.25 -7.67 -16.63
CA ALA A 43 0.02 -8.80 -15.75
C ALA A 43 -1.46 -9.20 -15.76
N GLN A 44 -1.78 -10.35 -15.18
CA GLN A 44 -3.17 -10.69 -14.85
C GLN A 44 -3.46 -10.24 -13.42
N LEU A 45 -4.64 -9.65 -13.20
CA LEU A 45 -5.10 -9.38 -11.85
C LEU A 45 -5.37 -10.72 -11.14
N PRO A 46 -5.06 -10.82 -9.83
CA PRO A 46 -5.41 -12.00 -9.05
C PRO A 46 -6.92 -12.23 -9.05
N ASP A 47 -7.34 -13.49 -9.03
CA ASP A 47 -8.74 -13.83 -8.75
C ASP A 47 -9.13 -13.33 -7.35
N HIS A 48 -10.44 -13.14 -7.12
CA HIS A 48 -11.08 -12.70 -5.86
C HIS A 48 -10.76 -13.55 -4.60
N ARG A 49 -9.89 -14.55 -4.73
CA ARG A 49 -9.40 -15.41 -3.64
C ARG A 49 -7.99 -15.03 -3.19
N ALA A 50 -7.44 -13.91 -3.66
CA ALA A 50 -6.14 -13.46 -3.22
C ALA A 50 -6.15 -13.16 -1.71
N PRO A 51 -5.11 -13.55 -0.95
CA PRO A 51 -5.06 -13.43 0.51
C PRO A 51 -5.01 -11.99 1.05
N LEU A 52 -5.10 -10.98 0.18
CA LEU A 52 -5.22 -9.57 0.56
C LEU A 52 -6.57 -8.96 0.12
N ASP A 53 -7.49 -9.75 -0.43
CA ASP A 53 -8.77 -9.25 -0.95
C ASP A 53 -9.89 -9.37 0.11
N ASP A 54 -9.96 -8.37 0.99
CA ASP A 54 -11.19 -7.96 1.68
C ASP A 54 -11.66 -6.63 1.07
N SER A 55 -11.58 -6.51 -0.25
CA SER A 55 -12.41 -5.54 -0.94
C SER A 55 -13.83 -6.06 -0.83
N GLY A 56 -14.81 -5.18 -0.55
CA GLY A 56 -16.21 -5.58 -0.62
C GLY A 56 -16.49 -6.32 -1.95
N PRO A 57 -17.54 -7.15 -2.03
CA PRO A 57 -17.75 -8.05 -3.15
C PRO A 57 -17.94 -7.26 -4.45
N GLY A 58 -16.85 -6.99 -5.19
CA GLY A 58 -16.96 -6.33 -6.47
C GLY A 58 -15.79 -5.48 -6.98
N TYR A 59 -14.66 -5.31 -6.28
CA TYR A 59 -13.59 -4.39 -6.75
C TYR A 59 -12.17 -4.93 -6.59
N HIS A 60 -11.33 -4.66 -7.59
CA HIS A 60 -9.90 -4.97 -7.55
C HIS A 60 -9.15 -4.09 -6.52
N ASP A 61 -8.11 -4.65 -5.91
CA ASP A 61 -7.33 -3.99 -4.85
C ASP A 61 -6.26 -3.02 -5.40
N LEU A 62 -6.25 -1.78 -4.88
CA LEU A 62 -5.20 -0.78 -5.14
C LEU A 62 -3.80 -1.23 -4.68
N ALA A 63 -3.69 -2.23 -3.80
CA ALA A 63 -2.40 -2.79 -3.40
C ALA A 63 -1.65 -3.41 -4.59
N PHE A 64 -2.36 -3.94 -5.60
CA PHE A 64 -1.74 -4.60 -6.74
C PHE A 64 -0.88 -3.65 -7.60
N PRO A 65 -1.39 -2.52 -8.15
CA PRO A 65 -0.56 -1.62 -8.94
C PRO A 65 0.59 -1.01 -8.12
N LEU A 66 0.39 -0.74 -6.82
CA LEU A 66 1.45 -0.21 -5.94
C LEU A 66 2.59 -1.21 -5.74
N GLU A 67 2.27 -2.48 -5.50
CA GLU A 67 3.29 -3.52 -5.35
C GLU A 67 3.99 -3.84 -6.67
N SER A 68 3.23 -3.84 -7.77
CA SER A 68 3.75 -3.96 -9.14
C SER A 68 4.75 -2.85 -9.46
N LEU A 69 4.38 -1.61 -9.16
CA LEU A 69 5.24 -0.44 -9.31
C LEU A 69 6.51 -0.59 -8.48
N ARG A 70 6.38 -0.91 -7.19
CA ARG A 70 7.51 -1.11 -6.27
C ARG A 70 8.47 -2.18 -6.77
N ARG A 71 7.96 -3.36 -7.17
CA ARG A 71 8.78 -4.46 -7.69
C ARG A 71 9.50 -4.08 -8.98
N THR A 72 8.80 -3.39 -9.89
CA THR A 72 9.37 -2.90 -11.15
C THR A 72 10.48 -1.89 -10.88
N MET A 73 10.28 -0.95 -9.95
CA MET A 73 11.31 0.02 -9.55
C MET A 73 12.54 -0.67 -8.97
N LEU A 74 12.37 -1.72 -8.15
CA LEU A 74 13.50 -2.47 -7.61
C LEU A 74 14.28 -3.21 -8.69
N PHE A 75 13.58 -3.86 -9.61
CA PHE A 75 14.19 -4.47 -10.77
C PHE A 75 14.96 -3.44 -11.59
N ALA A 76 14.33 -2.30 -11.90
CA ALA A 76 14.93 -1.26 -12.71
C ALA A 76 16.15 -0.62 -12.04
N ALA A 77 16.07 -0.39 -10.73
CA ALA A 77 17.18 0.12 -9.92
C ALA A 77 18.44 -0.73 -10.10
N ARG A 78 18.31 -2.06 -10.05
CA ARG A 78 19.43 -2.98 -10.23
C ARG A 78 19.88 -3.07 -11.68
N ARG A 79 18.93 -3.25 -12.59
CA ARG A 79 19.22 -3.61 -13.98
C ARG A 79 19.65 -2.43 -14.84
N TYR A 80 18.95 -1.30 -14.74
CA TYR A 80 19.13 -0.14 -15.63
C TYR A 80 19.88 1.01 -14.95
N PHE A 81 19.66 1.20 -13.64
CA PHE A 81 20.29 2.29 -12.88
C PHE A 81 21.51 1.84 -12.05
N ARG A 82 21.91 0.56 -12.15
CA ARG A 82 23.12 -0.01 -11.55
C ARG A 82 23.24 0.23 -10.03
N VAL A 83 22.13 0.35 -9.31
CA VAL A 83 22.13 0.53 -7.86
C VAL A 83 22.69 -0.75 -7.21
N PRO A 84 23.75 -0.68 -6.38
CA PRO A 84 24.42 -1.86 -5.80
C PRO A 84 23.51 -2.69 -4.90
N ALA A 85 23.53 -4.02 -5.04
CA ALA A 85 22.66 -4.97 -4.33
C ALA A 85 22.63 -4.77 -2.80
N GLY A 86 23.75 -4.37 -2.19
CA GLY A 86 23.85 -4.09 -0.75
C GLY A 86 23.09 -2.84 -0.27
N ARG A 87 22.66 -1.94 -1.16
CA ARG A 87 21.81 -0.80 -0.79
C ARG A 87 20.37 -1.25 -0.69
N LEU A 88 19.89 -1.42 0.54
CA LEU A 88 18.51 -1.82 0.80
C LEU A 88 17.56 -0.66 0.46
N PRO A 89 16.52 -0.92 -0.35
CA PRO A 89 15.55 0.11 -0.70
C PRO A 89 14.70 0.50 0.50
N ARG A 90 14.41 1.79 0.63
CA ARG A 90 13.40 2.32 1.56
C ARG A 90 12.30 2.99 0.76
N VAL A 91 11.06 2.58 0.98
CA VAL A 91 9.89 3.29 0.43
C VAL A 91 9.64 4.54 1.26
N VAL A 92 9.60 5.69 0.61
CA VAL A 92 9.38 7.00 1.26
C VAL A 92 7.94 7.44 1.13
N SER A 93 7.36 7.25 -0.05
CA SER A 93 5.97 7.55 -0.34
C SER A 93 5.42 6.64 -1.42
N GLY A 94 4.10 6.56 -1.48
CA GLY A 94 3.38 5.94 -2.57
C GLY A 94 1.98 6.53 -2.68
N SER A 95 1.41 6.52 -3.88
CA SER A 95 0.04 6.93 -4.11
C SER A 95 -0.62 6.06 -5.17
N ALA A 96 -1.94 5.90 -5.07
CA ALA A 96 -2.76 5.29 -6.09
C ALA A 96 -4.15 5.96 -6.10
N ALA A 97 -4.71 6.15 -7.28
CA ALA A 97 -6.03 6.71 -7.45
C ALA A 97 -6.79 6.00 -8.58
N ILE A 98 -8.05 5.69 -8.30
CA ILE A 98 -9.03 5.21 -9.27
C ILE A 98 -9.62 6.44 -9.96
N THR A 99 -9.46 6.54 -11.27
CA THR A 99 -10.09 7.59 -12.08
C THR A 99 -11.40 7.11 -12.70
N ASP A 100 -11.60 5.79 -12.77
CA ASP A 100 -12.76 5.17 -13.39
C ASP A 100 -13.15 3.89 -12.65
N LEU A 101 -14.05 4.02 -11.68
CA LEU A 101 -14.39 2.95 -10.75
C LEU A 101 -15.04 1.73 -11.43
N ASP A 102 -15.74 1.91 -12.54
CA ASP A 102 -16.41 0.79 -13.21
C ASP A 102 -15.41 -0.17 -13.84
N ALA A 103 -14.27 0.32 -14.32
CA ALA A 103 -13.19 -0.52 -14.83
C ALA A 103 -12.47 -1.31 -13.73
N TRP A 104 -12.64 -0.93 -12.45
CA TRP A 104 -12.11 -1.66 -11.30
C TRP A 104 -13.09 -2.71 -10.78
N ARG A 105 -14.31 -2.78 -11.32
CA ARG A 105 -15.28 -3.78 -10.90
C ARG A 105 -14.84 -5.17 -11.33
N HIS A 106 -15.08 -6.12 -10.45
CA HIS A 106 -14.93 -7.53 -10.73
C HIS A 106 -15.91 -7.94 -11.84
N GLY A 107 -15.35 -8.46 -12.93
CA GLY A 107 -16.09 -9.10 -14.01
C GLY A 107 -16.06 -10.62 -13.91
N GLY A 108 -16.68 -11.31 -14.86
CA GLY A 108 -16.71 -12.78 -14.93
C GLY A 108 -15.40 -13.46 -15.38
N GLY A 109 -14.29 -12.72 -15.48
CA GLY A 109 -13.01 -13.21 -16.00
C GLY A 109 -11.80 -12.72 -15.19
N ARG A 110 -10.60 -13.08 -15.66
CA ARG A 110 -9.32 -12.57 -15.13
C ARG A 110 -8.87 -11.37 -15.94
N PRO A 111 -9.16 -10.13 -15.51
CA PRO A 111 -8.81 -8.98 -16.30
C PRO A 111 -7.29 -8.80 -16.36
N GLY A 112 -6.83 -8.35 -17.52
CA GLY A 112 -5.45 -7.91 -17.71
C GLY A 112 -5.28 -6.52 -17.10
N ILE A 113 -4.19 -6.31 -16.38
CA ILE A 113 -3.77 -4.99 -15.93
C ILE A 113 -2.47 -4.61 -16.62
N ALA A 114 -2.41 -3.38 -17.11
CA ALA A 114 -1.19 -2.80 -17.66
C ALA A 114 -0.84 -1.49 -16.95
N LEU A 115 0.45 -1.33 -16.66
CA LEU A 115 1.03 -0.10 -16.14
C LEU A 115 1.95 0.48 -17.22
N ASP A 116 1.67 1.70 -17.65
CA ASP A 116 2.60 2.51 -18.43
C ASP A 116 3.40 3.36 -17.43
N LEU A 117 4.70 3.07 -17.27
CA LEU A 117 5.54 3.61 -16.22
C LEU A 117 6.60 4.56 -16.75
N GLY A 118 6.81 5.69 -16.06
CA GLY A 118 8.01 6.51 -16.15
C GLY A 118 8.80 6.47 -14.85
N MET A 119 10.12 6.32 -14.94
CA MET A 119 11.02 6.28 -13.77
C MET A 119 12.12 7.32 -13.88
N THR A 120 12.19 8.21 -12.90
CA THR A 120 13.17 9.30 -12.83
C THR A 120 14.18 9.02 -11.72
N PRO A 121 15.49 8.99 -12.01
CA PRO A 121 16.52 8.89 -10.99
C PRO A 121 16.64 10.17 -10.17
N LEU A 122 16.90 10.01 -8.88
CA LEU A 122 17.07 11.10 -7.91
C LEU A 122 18.48 11.05 -7.33
N ASP A 123 19.06 12.24 -7.11
CA ASP A 123 20.31 12.45 -6.38
C ASP A 123 21.44 11.51 -6.85
N VAL A 124 21.81 11.64 -8.13
CA VAL A 124 22.80 10.78 -8.79
C VAL A 124 24.21 11.14 -8.31
N VAL A 125 24.94 10.15 -7.80
CA VAL A 125 26.33 10.29 -7.37
C VAL A 125 27.15 9.17 -8.01
N ASP A 126 28.24 9.54 -8.69
CA ASP A 126 29.09 8.60 -9.45
C ASP A 126 28.30 7.74 -10.44
N GLY A 127 27.30 8.35 -11.10
CA GLY A 127 26.41 7.67 -12.05
C GLY A 127 25.37 6.75 -11.43
N VAL A 128 25.30 6.64 -10.10
CA VAL A 128 24.34 5.79 -9.38
C VAL A 128 23.32 6.65 -8.63
N PRO A 129 22.01 6.49 -8.87
CA PRO A 129 21.00 7.23 -8.11
C PRO A 129 20.96 6.83 -6.64
N ARG A 130 20.68 7.81 -5.77
CA ARG A 130 20.34 7.58 -4.35
C ARG A 130 18.83 7.45 -4.14
N GLY A 131 18.01 7.70 -5.16
CA GLY A 131 16.58 7.44 -5.14
C GLY A 131 16.00 7.22 -6.52
N LEU A 132 14.78 6.70 -6.57
CA LEU A 132 13.97 6.63 -7.78
C LEU A 132 12.58 7.18 -7.46
N GLU A 133 12.03 7.95 -8.37
CA GLU A 133 10.62 8.30 -8.42
C GLU A 133 10.00 7.62 -9.62
N ALA A 134 8.81 7.05 -9.45
CA ALA A 134 8.08 6.45 -10.54
C ALA A 134 6.63 6.90 -10.52
N GLU A 135 6.10 7.09 -11.72
CA GLU A 135 4.69 7.37 -12.00
C GLU A 135 4.18 6.32 -13.00
N ALA A 136 2.92 5.95 -12.86
CA ALA A 136 2.28 5.00 -13.74
C ALA A 136 0.84 5.39 -14.06
N ALA A 137 0.46 5.24 -15.33
CA ALA A 137 -0.94 5.15 -15.73
C ALA A 137 -1.40 3.69 -15.63
N VAL A 138 -2.53 3.46 -14.97
CA VAL A 138 -3.12 2.13 -14.80
C VAL A 138 -4.23 1.94 -15.83
N SER A 139 -4.21 0.79 -16.51
CA SER A 139 -5.29 0.34 -17.37
C SER A 139 -5.69 -1.09 -17.05
N ILE A 140 -6.99 -1.36 -17.09
CA ILE A 140 -7.57 -2.69 -16.91
C ILE A 140 -8.33 -3.01 -18.21
N ASP A 141 -8.01 -4.15 -18.82
CA ASP A 141 -8.53 -4.58 -20.14
C ASP A 141 -8.45 -3.47 -21.22
N GLY A 142 -7.33 -2.74 -21.21
CA GLY A 142 -7.05 -1.64 -22.15
C GLY A 142 -7.72 -0.30 -21.82
N ARG A 143 -8.62 -0.25 -20.82
CA ARG A 143 -9.26 0.99 -20.39
C ARG A 143 -8.45 1.68 -19.30
N ARG A 144 -7.99 2.91 -19.54
CA ARG A 144 -7.26 3.71 -18.54
C ARG A 144 -8.19 4.05 -17.38
N CYS A 145 -7.85 3.59 -16.19
CA CYS A 145 -8.75 3.61 -15.03
C CYS A 145 -8.10 4.05 -13.72
N GLY A 146 -6.82 4.39 -13.73
CA GLY A 146 -6.17 4.92 -12.54
C GLY A 146 -4.77 5.46 -12.77
N THR A 147 -4.18 5.89 -11.68
CA THR A 147 -2.78 6.30 -11.59
C THR A 147 -2.13 5.69 -10.36
N ALA A 148 -0.81 5.52 -10.41
CA ALA A 148 -0.01 5.16 -9.25
C ALA A 148 1.33 5.90 -9.27
N SER A 149 1.88 6.19 -8.11
CA SER A 149 3.24 6.70 -7.98
C SER A 149 3.94 6.11 -6.76
N ALA A 150 5.26 6.07 -6.79
CA ALA A 150 6.07 5.61 -5.67
C ALA A 150 7.44 6.28 -5.67
N ARG A 151 7.99 6.49 -4.48
CA ARG A 151 9.34 7.00 -4.29
C ARG A 151 10.16 6.05 -3.42
N LEU A 152 11.30 5.63 -3.95
CA LEU A 152 12.29 4.80 -3.27
C LEU A 152 13.56 5.61 -2.99
N LEU A 153 14.18 5.38 -1.84
CA LEU A 153 15.53 5.82 -1.53
C LEU A 153 16.44 4.61 -1.31
N PHE A 154 17.72 4.80 -1.61
CA PHE A 154 18.80 3.83 -1.43
C PHE A 154 19.88 4.45 -0.55
N PRO A 155 19.70 4.41 0.79
CA PRO A 155 20.64 5.03 1.72
C PRO A 155 22.07 4.51 1.51
N ALA A 156 23.04 5.41 1.66
CA ALA A 156 24.45 5.04 1.71
C ALA A 156 24.79 4.50 3.11
N GLY A 157 25.44 3.34 3.17
CA GLY A 157 25.86 2.70 4.41
C GLY A 157 24.95 1.57 4.88
N PRO A 158 25.42 0.74 5.82
CA PRO A 158 24.62 -0.33 6.39
C PRO A 158 23.37 0.26 7.06
N PRO A 159 22.23 -0.45 7.04
CA PRO A 159 21.07 -0.03 7.80
C PRO A 159 21.51 0.15 9.26
N ARG A 160 21.38 1.36 9.80
CA ARG A 160 21.61 1.56 11.24
C ARG A 160 20.65 0.60 11.94
N PRO A 161 21.12 -0.31 12.81
CA PRO A 161 20.23 -1.16 13.58
C PRO A 161 19.28 -0.23 14.33
N GLY A 162 17.98 -0.43 14.10
CA GLY A 162 16.96 0.31 14.82
C GLY A 162 17.24 0.17 16.30
N ARG A 163 17.42 1.31 17.00
CA ARG A 163 17.58 1.30 18.45
C ARG A 163 16.37 0.56 19.02
N PRO A 164 16.55 -0.54 19.76
CA PRO A 164 15.43 -1.26 20.35
C PRO A 164 14.60 -0.27 21.15
N ALA A 165 13.31 -0.15 20.84
CA ALA A 165 12.44 0.73 21.61
C ALA A 165 12.43 0.27 23.08
N PRO A 166 12.69 1.15 24.06
CA PRO A 166 12.43 0.86 25.45
C PRO A 166 10.91 0.77 25.64
N GLY A 167 10.34 -0.41 25.41
CA GLY A 167 8.88 -0.56 25.40
C GLY A 167 8.35 -1.98 25.24
N ARG A 168 9.22 -3.01 25.10
CA ARG A 168 8.79 -4.42 25.08
C ARG A 168 8.02 -4.84 26.35
N GLY A 169 8.11 -4.08 27.45
CA GLY A 169 7.40 -4.33 28.71
C GLY A 169 6.01 -3.69 28.84
N GLU A 170 5.78 -2.51 28.27
CA GLU A 170 4.55 -1.74 28.54
C GLU A 170 3.34 -2.22 27.72
N GLY A 171 3.58 -2.88 26.58
CA GLY A 171 2.52 -3.40 25.70
C GLY A 171 1.77 -4.63 26.23
N ARG A 172 2.24 -5.29 27.30
CA ARG A 172 1.52 -6.41 27.93
C ARG A 172 0.57 -5.98 29.04
N ALA A 173 0.80 -4.83 29.68
CA ALA A 173 0.02 -4.39 30.84
C ALA A 173 -1.32 -3.70 30.46
N SER A 174 -1.46 -3.18 29.24
CA SER A 174 -2.62 -2.40 28.83
C SER A 174 -3.77 -3.21 28.17
N THR A 175 -3.71 -4.55 28.25
CA THR A 175 -4.75 -5.47 27.72
C THR A 175 -5.50 -6.24 28.81
N ALA A 176 -5.50 -5.77 30.06
CA ALA A 176 -6.37 -6.29 31.11
C ALA A 176 -7.76 -5.60 31.09
N VAL A 177 -8.42 -5.56 29.94
CA VAL A 177 -9.87 -5.32 29.90
C VAL A 177 -10.56 -6.68 30.05
N ARG A 178 -10.94 -6.95 31.30
CA ARG A 178 -12.01 -7.84 31.79
C ARG A 178 -12.61 -8.80 30.74
N ARG A 179 -12.04 -10.01 30.64
CA ARG A 179 -12.75 -11.17 30.06
C ARG A 179 -13.81 -11.64 31.05
N GLY A 180 -15.07 -11.60 30.65
CA GLY A 180 -16.17 -12.27 31.34
C GLY A 180 -17.35 -12.50 30.40
N GLY A 181 -17.66 -13.77 30.14
CA GLY A 181 -18.97 -14.23 29.66
C GLY A 181 -19.07 -14.62 28.19
N PRO A 182 -19.89 -15.64 27.83
CA PRO A 182 -19.57 -16.62 26.79
C PRO A 182 -20.28 -16.41 25.45
N ASP A 183 -19.67 -17.01 24.42
CA ASP A 183 -20.17 -17.48 23.13
C ASP A 183 -21.49 -16.90 22.58
N ALA A 184 -21.38 -16.14 21.48
CA ALA A 184 -22.38 -16.10 20.42
C ALA A 184 -21.78 -15.60 19.08
N ALA A 185 -21.68 -16.56 18.15
CA ALA A 185 -21.88 -16.44 16.69
C ALA A 185 -21.07 -15.42 15.85
N GLY A 186 -20.31 -15.96 14.88
CA GLY A 186 -20.04 -15.27 13.61
C GLY A 186 -18.61 -14.78 13.36
N GLY A 187 -17.59 -15.36 13.97
CA GLY A 187 -16.20 -15.00 13.66
C GLY A 187 -15.78 -15.50 12.28
N HIS A 188 -15.55 -14.58 11.33
CA HIS A 188 -14.84 -14.90 10.07
C HIS A 188 -13.47 -15.47 10.41
N ARG A 189 -13.33 -16.79 10.27
CA ARG A 189 -12.08 -17.50 10.49
C ARG A 189 -11.14 -17.14 9.34
N PRO A 190 -9.94 -16.57 9.59
CA PRO A 190 -9.01 -16.26 8.52
C PRO A 190 -8.67 -17.56 7.77
N GLN A 191 -8.95 -17.57 6.47
CA GLN A 191 -8.66 -18.70 5.61
C GLN A 191 -7.14 -18.85 5.55
N ARG A 192 -6.64 -20.04 5.90
CA ARG A 192 -5.23 -20.37 5.71
C ARG A 192 -4.95 -20.36 4.22
N ALA A 193 -4.28 -19.31 3.74
CA ALA A 193 -3.63 -19.37 2.44
C ALA A 193 -2.32 -20.16 2.61
N ASP A 194 -2.12 -21.19 1.79
CA ASP A 194 -0.88 -22.00 1.72
C ASP A 194 0.32 -21.21 1.13
N HIS A 195 0.37 -19.90 1.35
CA HIS A 195 1.35 -19.00 0.74
C HIS A 195 2.21 -18.34 1.82
N PRO A 196 3.50 -18.68 1.91
CA PRO A 196 4.43 -17.99 2.79
C PRO A 196 4.73 -16.61 2.18
N GLY A 197 4.38 -15.51 2.85
CA GLY A 197 4.79 -14.20 2.35
C GLY A 197 4.24 -12.99 3.09
N VAL A 198 2.93 -12.76 3.06
CA VAL A 198 2.28 -11.63 3.75
C VAL A 198 0.85 -12.04 4.04
N ARG A 199 0.45 -12.07 5.31
CA ARG A 199 -0.97 -12.25 5.66
C ARG A 199 -1.66 -10.90 5.68
N GLU A 200 -2.95 -10.90 5.37
CA GLU A 200 -3.77 -9.71 5.50
C GLU A 200 -3.66 -9.10 6.91
N PRO A 201 -3.49 -7.77 7.04
CA PRO A 201 -3.61 -7.14 8.33
C PRO A 201 -5.01 -7.41 8.89
N HIS A 202 -5.09 -7.62 10.19
CA HIS A 202 -6.36 -7.72 10.89
C HIS A 202 -6.61 -6.45 11.68
N VAL A 203 -7.68 -5.74 11.32
CA VAL A 203 -8.16 -4.55 12.01
C VAL A 203 -9.15 -4.98 13.09
N GLY A 204 -8.83 -4.68 14.35
CA GLY A 204 -9.73 -4.94 15.47
C GLY A 204 -10.79 -3.84 15.63
N PRO A 205 -11.66 -3.95 16.66
CA PRO A 205 -12.77 -3.03 16.86
C PRO A 205 -12.31 -1.59 17.08
N ALA A 206 -13.12 -0.64 16.61
CA ALA A 206 -12.84 0.79 16.75
C ALA A 206 -13.03 1.25 18.20
N GLY A 207 -12.09 2.02 18.71
CA GLY A 207 -12.25 2.89 19.88
C GLY A 207 -12.40 4.35 19.46
N ARG A 208 -12.90 5.20 20.37
CA ARG A 208 -12.89 6.66 20.17
C ARG A 208 -11.51 7.22 20.49
N ALA A 209 -11.03 8.15 19.66
CA ALA A 209 -9.82 8.90 19.96
C ALA A 209 -10.05 9.91 21.08
N GLU A 210 -9.05 10.12 21.92
CA GLU A 210 -9.04 11.22 22.89
C GLU A 210 -9.23 12.55 22.14
N GLY A 211 -10.21 13.36 22.57
CA GLY A 211 -10.60 14.60 21.90
C GLY A 211 -11.81 14.50 20.96
N GLY A 212 -12.49 13.35 20.88
CA GLY A 212 -13.89 13.24 20.41
C GLY A 212 -14.13 13.32 18.89
N GLY A 213 -13.11 13.59 18.07
CA GLY A 213 -13.27 13.78 16.61
C GLY A 213 -12.72 12.66 15.72
N GLY A 214 -12.38 11.50 16.27
CA GLY A 214 -11.74 10.44 15.50
C GLY A 214 -11.90 9.04 16.08
N LEU A 215 -11.42 8.06 15.33
CA LEU A 215 -11.43 6.64 15.67
C LEU A 215 -10.01 6.13 15.85
N VAL A 216 -9.85 5.08 16.64
CA VAL A 216 -8.59 4.37 16.86
C VAL A 216 -8.81 2.89 16.63
N PHE A 217 -8.02 2.31 15.74
CA PHE A 217 -8.09 0.89 15.39
C PHE A 217 -6.78 0.19 15.79
N PRO A 218 -6.83 -0.91 16.56
CA PRO A 218 -5.67 -1.79 16.67
C PRO A 218 -5.49 -2.54 15.35
N VAL A 219 -4.26 -2.54 14.81
CA VAL A 219 -3.91 -3.24 13.57
C VAL A 219 -2.90 -4.33 13.89
N ARG A 220 -3.25 -5.57 13.58
CA ARG A 220 -2.35 -6.72 13.72
C ARG A 220 -1.76 -7.05 12.36
N THR A 221 -0.44 -6.95 12.25
CA THR A 221 0.29 -7.33 11.05
C THR A 221 0.50 -8.85 11.06
N GLY A 222 -0.48 -9.60 10.55
CA GLY A 222 -0.43 -11.06 10.56
C GLY A 222 0.85 -11.59 9.91
N GLY A 223 1.65 -12.37 10.64
CA GLY A 223 2.79 -13.11 10.07
C GLY A 223 3.94 -12.29 9.47
N ALA A 224 3.95 -10.95 9.58
CA ALA A 224 5.07 -10.12 9.12
C ALA A 224 6.42 -10.45 9.81
N ALA A 225 6.39 -11.34 10.81
CA ALA A 225 7.56 -11.89 11.49
C ALA A 225 8.47 -12.76 10.59
N GLU A 226 8.02 -13.20 9.40
CA GLU A 226 8.80 -14.13 8.57
C GLU A 226 9.68 -13.46 7.49
N ALA A 227 9.54 -12.14 7.26
CA ALA A 227 10.42 -11.40 6.36
C ALA A 227 11.37 -10.49 7.15
N PRO A 228 12.70 -10.64 7.03
CA PRO A 228 13.64 -9.80 7.77
C PRO A 228 13.53 -8.33 7.34
N GLY A 229 13.39 -7.44 8.33
CA GLY A 229 13.82 -6.04 8.22
C GLY A 229 12.76 -4.97 8.42
N VAL A 230 11.63 -4.99 7.69
CA VAL A 230 10.63 -3.89 7.69
C VAL A 230 9.25 -4.39 7.26
N VAL A 231 8.18 -3.84 7.83
CA VAL A 231 6.80 -4.08 7.37
C VAL A 231 6.61 -3.55 5.94
N PRO A 232 6.09 -4.34 4.98
CA PRO A 232 5.94 -3.90 3.60
C PRO A 232 4.87 -2.80 3.46
N PRO A 233 5.06 -1.80 2.56
CA PRO A 233 4.09 -0.74 2.30
C PRO A 233 2.69 -1.25 1.92
N THR A 234 2.61 -2.38 1.23
CA THR A 234 1.35 -3.02 0.83
C THR A 234 0.46 -3.37 2.01
N LEU A 235 1.05 -3.67 3.18
CA LEU A 235 0.28 -3.88 4.40
C LEU A 235 -0.46 -2.61 4.81
N PHE A 236 0.17 -1.43 4.66
CA PHE A 236 -0.48 -0.17 4.99
C PHE A 236 -1.63 0.15 4.02
N VAL A 237 -1.54 -0.27 2.75
CA VAL A 237 -2.65 -0.15 1.79
C VAL A 237 -3.82 -1.02 2.25
N ALA A 238 -3.57 -2.31 2.51
CA ALA A 238 -4.62 -3.24 2.96
C ALA A 238 -5.25 -2.81 4.30
N ALA A 239 -4.42 -2.36 5.25
CA ALA A 239 -4.92 -1.84 6.53
C ALA A 239 -5.71 -0.54 6.33
N SER A 240 -5.27 0.36 5.44
CA SER A 240 -6.00 1.60 5.11
C SER A 240 -7.33 1.31 4.43
N ARG A 241 -7.44 0.25 3.61
CA ARG A 241 -8.70 -0.19 3.01
C ARG A 241 -9.69 -0.61 4.09
N GLN A 242 -9.32 -1.56 4.94
CA GLN A 242 -10.20 -2.05 6.02
C GLN A 242 -10.58 -0.91 6.99
N VAL A 243 -9.59 -0.16 7.47
CA VAL A 243 -9.80 0.98 8.38
C VAL A 243 -10.65 2.06 7.72
N GLY A 244 -10.39 2.37 6.44
CA GLY A 244 -11.13 3.37 5.68
C GLY A 244 -12.60 3.01 5.51
N ARG A 245 -12.90 1.75 5.15
CA ARG A 245 -14.28 1.24 5.04
C ARG A 245 -15.04 1.36 6.36
N LEU A 246 -14.44 0.88 7.45
CA LEU A 246 -15.04 0.95 8.79
C LEU A 246 -15.22 2.39 9.25
N ALA A 247 -14.21 3.24 9.07
CA ALA A 247 -14.28 4.64 9.46
C ALA A 247 -15.29 5.44 8.63
N ALA A 248 -15.41 5.19 7.32
CA ALA A 248 -16.42 5.83 6.48
C ALA A 248 -17.85 5.43 6.92
N ALA A 249 -18.05 4.17 7.31
CA ALA A 249 -19.33 3.73 7.86
C ALA A 249 -19.66 4.44 9.18
N GLU A 250 -18.72 4.46 10.12
CA GLU A 250 -18.91 5.03 11.45
C GLU A 250 -18.99 6.58 11.47
N LEU A 251 -18.23 7.25 10.61
CA LEU A 251 -18.13 8.72 10.60
C LEU A 251 -19.07 9.38 9.57
N CYS A 252 -19.39 8.69 8.48
CA CYS A 252 -20.11 9.26 7.34
C CYS A 252 -21.38 8.47 6.96
N GLY A 253 -21.71 7.39 7.68
CA GLY A 253 -22.90 6.58 7.41
C GLY A 253 -22.80 5.74 6.14
N PHE A 254 -21.59 5.46 5.64
CA PHE A 254 -21.41 4.62 4.46
C PHE A 254 -21.81 3.17 4.75
N VAL A 255 -22.28 2.46 3.72
CA VAL A 255 -22.51 1.02 3.77
C VAL A 255 -21.19 0.30 3.43
N PRO A 256 -20.59 -0.47 4.37
CA PRO A 256 -19.25 -1.04 4.18
C PRO A 256 -19.09 -1.93 2.94
N SER A 257 -20.15 -2.60 2.48
CA SER A 257 -20.12 -3.47 1.29
C SER A 257 -19.98 -2.69 -0.02
N TYR A 258 -20.39 -1.42 -0.03
CA TYR A 258 -20.34 -0.52 -1.19
C TYR A 258 -19.24 0.54 -1.07
N ALA A 259 -18.46 0.50 0.00
CA ALA A 259 -17.37 1.43 0.27
C ALA A 259 -16.07 0.94 -0.39
N VAL A 260 -15.50 1.74 -1.28
CA VAL A 260 -14.27 1.44 -2.02
C VAL A 260 -13.20 2.48 -1.70
N LEU A 261 -11.98 2.02 -1.38
CA LEU A 261 -10.82 2.90 -1.27
C LEU A 261 -10.44 3.36 -2.70
N SER A 262 -10.87 4.56 -3.09
CA SER A 262 -10.66 5.09 -4.45
C SER A 262 -9.41 5.93 -4.58
N ARG A 263 -8.89 6.48 -3.49
CA ARG A 263 -7.61 7.20 -3.46
C ARG A 263 -6.84 6.83 -2.22
N TRP A 264 -5.53 6.64 -2.37
CA TRP A 264 -4.60 6.38 -1.29
C TRP A 264 -3.30 7.12 -1.57
N GLU A 265 -2.80 7.85 -0.58
CA GLU A 265 -1.51 8.53 -0.63
C GLU A 265 -0.85 8.38 0.73
N ALA A 266 0.38 7.89 0.76
CA ALA A 266 1.11 7.64 1.99
C ALA A 266 2.52 8.21 1.98
N SER A 267 2.97 8.60 3.16
CA SER A 267 4.37 8.88 3.48
C SER A 267 4.83 8.02 4.66
N PHE A 268 6.08 7.57 4.59
CA PHE A 268 6.69 6.64 5.54
C PHE A 268 7.88 7.31 6.24
N PRO A 269 7.63 8.22 7.21
CA PRO A 269 8.67 8.99 7.89
C PRO A 269 9.64 8.11 8.68
N ASP A 270 9.16 6.96 9.18
CA ASP A 270 9.97 5.97 9.91
C ASP A 270 9.62 4.54 9.47
N PRO A 271 10.58 3.61 9.46
CA PRO A 271 10.30 2.21 9.19
C PRO A 271 9.48 1.58 10.32
N ALA A 272 8.50 0.76 9.96
CA ALA A 272 7.76 -0.05 10.92
C ALA A 272 8.48 -1.36 11.23
N GLU A 273 8.52 -1.69 12.51
CA GLU A 273 9.16 -2.91 13.03
C GLU A 273 8.15 -4.08 13.03
N PRO A 274 8.52 -5.25 12.49
CA PRO A 274 7.71 -6.45 12.59
C PRO A 274 7.43 -6.86 14.05
N GLY A 275 6.23 -7.38 14.31
CA GLY A 275 5.83 -7.88 15.64
C GLY A 275 5.52 -6.80 16.69
N THR A 276 5.82 -5.53 16.44
CA THR A 276 5.44 -4.42 17.31
C THR A 276 3.98 -4.03 17.07
N PRO A 277 3.15 -3.85 18.13
CA PRO A 277 1.76 -3.47 17.98
C PRO A 277 1.59 -2.20 17.14
N LEU A 278 0.73 -2.26 16.13
CA LEU A 278 0.40 -1.15 15.26
C LEU A 278 -0.99 -0.61 15.65
N ARG A 279 -1.12 0.70 15.73
CA ARG A 279 -2.40 1.39 15.92
C ARG A 279 -2.61 2.33 14.76
N CYS A 280 -3.85 2.45 14.28
CA CYS A 280 -4.23 3.42 13.27
C CYS A 280 -5.23 4.41 13.88
N THR A 281 -4.90 5.70 13.88
CA THR A 281 -5.86 6.75 14.22
C THR A 281 -6.44 7.32 12.94
N VAL A 282 -7.74 7.59 12.94
CA VAL A 282 -8.48 8.06 11.76
C VAL A 282 -9.30 9.28 12.13
N ARG A 283 -9.30 10.26 11.24
CA ARG A 283 -10.16 11.44 11.33
C ARG A 283 -10.69 11.76 9.94
N GLN A 284 -11.89 12.32 9.86
CA GLN A 284 -12.38 12.90 8.62
C GLN A 284 -11.55 14.14 8.30
N ALA A 285 -11.12 14.29 7.05
CA ALA A 285 -10.46 15.50 6.59
C ALA A 285 -11.50 16.61 6.48
N THR A 286 -11.31 17.72 7.20
CA THR A 286 -12.14 18.91 7.04
C THR A 286 -11.55 19.79 5.95
N ALA A 287 -12.33 20.01 4.89
CA ALA A 287 -12.02 21.06 3.94
C ALA A 287 -12.19 22.42 4.65
N GLY A 288 -11.10 23.16 4.85
CA GLY A 288 -11.17 24.56 5.29
C GLY A 288 -11.22 24.84 6.80
N GLY A 289 -10.71 23.95 7.67
CA GLY A 289 -10.51 24.27 9.10
C GLY A 289 -11.79 24.40 9.95
N GLY A 290 -12.97 24.18 9.37
CA GLY A 290 -14.24 24.06 10.09
C GLY A 290 -14.39 22.72 10.82
N ARG A 291 -15.40 22.64 11.69
CA ARG A 291 -15.76 21.43 12.44
C ARG A 291 -16.11 20.27 11.48
N ALA A 292 -15.77 19.05 11.86
CA ALA A 292 -16.05 17.83 11.08
C ALA A 292 -17.56 17.52 11.13
N ASP A 293 -18.36 18.23 10.33
CA ASP A 293 -19.82 18.09 10.31
C ASP A 293 -20.30 16.90 9.45
N GLY A 294 -19.51 15.82 9.33
CA GLY A 294 -19.89 14.66 8.53
C GLY A 294 -20.09 14.96 7.04
N ARG A 295 -19.57 16.09 6.53
CA ARG A 295 -19.75 16.48 5.13
C ARG A 295 -18.96 15.58 4.19
N VAL A 296 -19.70 14.78 3.44
CA VAL A 296 -19.20 13.91 2.38
C VAL A 296 -19.11 14.72 1.08
N SER A 297 -18.00 14.62 0.37
CA SER A 297 -17.84 15.24 -0.96
C SER A 297 -18.48 14.36 -2.03
N ARG A 298 -18.51 14.80 -3.29
CA ARG A 298 -18.96 13.97 -4.42
C ARG A 298 -17.87 13.90 -5.48
N ASP A 299 -17.71 12.72 -6.09
CA ASP A 299 -16.80 12.57 -7.23
C ASP A 299 -17.44 13.08 -8.54
N ALA A 300 -16.71 12.94 -9.65
CA ALA A 300 -17.17 13.38 -10.97
C ALA A 300 -18.43 12.64 -11.47
N ALA A 301 -18.69 11.43 -10.96
CA ALA A 301 -19.91 10.66 -11.24
C ALA A 301 -21.04 10.96 -10.24
N GLY A 302 -20.83 11.91 -9.32
CA GLY A 302 -21.78 12.27 -8.29
C GLY A 302 -21.82 11.32 -7.09
N ARG A 303 -20.93 10.32 -7.00
CA ARG A 303 -20.92 9.35 -5.89
C ARG A 303 -20.41 10.00 -4.61
N PRO A 304 -20.95 9.66 -3.44
CA PRO A 304 -20.46 10.17 -2.15
C PRO A 304 -19.00 9.74 -1.89
N VAL A 305 -18.16 10.66 -1.41
CA VAL A 305 -16.75 10.43 -1.08
C VAL A 305 -16.41 10.94 0.32
N ALA A 306 -15.89 10.05 1.17
CA ALA A 306 -15.35 10.36 2.48
C ALA A 306 -13.83 10.53 2.41
N ASP A 307 -13.35 11.75 2.60
CA ASP A 307 -11.93 12.05 2.73
C ASP A 307 -11.45 11.79 4.17
N LEU A 308 -10.45 10.93 4.33
CA LEU A 308 -9.94 10.45 5.61
C LEU A 308 -8.43 10.74 5.74
N ARG A 309 -7.99 11.07 6.94
CA ARG A 309 -6.58 11.09 7.34
C ARG A 309 -6.33 9.98 8.33
N LEU A 310 -5.42 9.07 7.98
CA LEU A 310 -5.02 7.94 8.80
C LEU A 310 -3.58 8.15 9.26
N THR A 311 -3.30 7.88 10.53
CA THR A 311 -1.93 7.88 11.07
C THR A 311 -1.64 6.55 11.74
N PHE A 312 -0.62 5.85 11.24
CA PHE A 312 -0.17 4.58 11.78
C PHE A 312 0.96 4.80 12.79
N LEU A 313 0.81 4.20 13.97
CA LEU A 313 1.65 4.41 15.14
C LEU A 313 2.18 3.08 15.69
N GLN A 314 3.46 3.07 16.08
CA GLN A 314 4.06 2.03 16.92
C GLN A 314 4.59 2.69 18.20
N GLY A 315 3.88 2.49 19.32
CA GLY A 315 4.08 3.31 20.51
C GLY A 315 3.77 4.78 20.20
N SER A 316 4.73 5.68 20.44
CA SER A 316 4.64 7.11 20.10
C SER A 316 5.15 7.45 18.69
N ARG A 317 5.76 6.50 17.97
CA ARG A 317 6.38 6.74 16.66
C ARG A 317 5.34 6.67 15.54
N VAL A 318 5.29 7.71 14.70
CA VAL A 318 4.52 7.69 13.45
C VAL A 318 5.30 6.92 12.39
N VAL A 319 4.77 5.80 11.93
CA VAL A 319 5.40 4.98 10.89
C VAL A 319 4.80 5.21 9.51
N ALA A 320 3.54 5.64 9.43
CA ALA A 320 2.94 6.08 8.18
C ALA A 320 1.89 7.18 8.40
N ARG A 321 1.83 8.13 7.49
CA ARG A 321 0.72 9.09 7.37
C ARG A 321 0.05 8.86 6.03
N VAL A 322 -1.27 8.72 6.04
CA VAL A 322 -2.06 8.37 4.85
C VAL A 322 -3.21 9.36 4.68
N SER A 323 -3.37 9.83 3.45
CA SER A 323 -4.57 10.49 2.95
C SER A 323 -5.34 9.46 2.13
N ALA A 324 -6.60 9.22 2.48
CA ALA A 324 -7.44 8.26 1.78
C ALA A 324 -8.76 8.91 1.36
N ALA A 325 -9.29 8.53 0.20
CA ALA A 325 -10.67 8.79 -0.17
C ALA A 325 -11.39 7.46 -0.29
N VAL A 326 -12.54 7.35 0.37
CA VAL A 326 -13.43 6.20 0.28
C VAL A 326 -14.66 6.65 -0.47
N SER A 327 -15.00 6.01 -1.58
CA SER A 327 -16.21 6.30 -2.36
C SER A 327 -17.29 5.28 -2.02
N GLN A 328 -18.54 5.71 -1.96
CA GLN A 328 -19.68 4.80 -1.89
C GLN A 328 -20.27 4.60 -3.28
N ASP A 329 -20.28 3.35 -3.72
CA ASP A 329 -20.92 2.95 -4.95
C ASP A 329 -22.40 2.64 -4.70
N CYS A 330 -23.27 3.61 -5.02
CA CYS A 330 -24.71 3.58 -4.75
C CYS A 330 -25.54 3.43 -6.02
#